data_AF-A0A9W4WXX7-F1
#
_entry.id   AF-A0A9W4WXX7-F1
#
_cell.length_a   1.000
_cell.length_b   1.000
_cell.length_c   1.000
_cell.angle_alpha   90.00
_cell.angle_beta   90.00
_cell.angle_gamma   90.00
#
_symmetry.space_group_name_H-M   'P 1'
#
loop_
_entity.id
_entity.type
_entity.pdbx_description
1 polymer ?
#
loop_
_entity_poly.entity_id
_entity_poly.type
_entity_poly.pdbx_seq_one_letter_code
_entity_poly.pdbx_strand_id
1 'polypeptide(L)'
;MGHNKANCQTLVTQMRKFDLKQVPFDLPYAENYDTPLIWWMTCKSFPNFLEIIAIRIFGMTPHSASCERLFSTLGWFMGTHHLEKDLETVIDVVNLESEDLVDESLRDFE
;
A
#
# COMPACT_ATOMS: atom_id res chain seq x y z
N MET A 1 6.04 18.84 -31.37
CA MET A 1 6.66 17.82 -30.52
C MET A 1 6.44 16.44 -31.15
N GLY A 2 7.45 15.86 -31.79
CA GLY A 2 7.36 14.54 -32.42
C GLY A 2 7.79 13.46 -31.44
N HIS A 3 6.85 12.64 -30.97
CA HIS A 3 7.19 11.44 -30.20
C HIS A 3 7.71 10.39 -31.19
N ASN A 4 9.01 10.11 -31.15
CA ASN A 4 9.61 9.07 -31.97
C ASN A 4 8.98 7.71 -31.58
N LYS A 5 8.37 7.02 -32.56
CA LYS A 5 7.73 5.71 -32.36
C LYS A 5 8.67 4.72 -31.67
N ALA A 6 9.97 4.79 -31.95
CA ALA A 6 10.98 3.98 -31.30
C ALA A 6 11.07 4.25 -29.79
N ASN A 7 11.01 5.51 -29.36
CA ASN A 7 11.05 5.88 -27.94
C ASN A 7 9.83 5.36 -27.19
N CYS A 8 8.64 5.44 -27.81
CA CYS A 8 7.42 4.89 -27.23
C CYS A 8 7.50 3.36 -27.09
N GLN A 9 8.03 2.67 -28.09
CA GLN A 9 8.23 1.21 -28.03
C GLN A 9 9.23 0.82 -26.93
N THR A 10 10.31 1.59 -26.76
CA THR A 10 11.28 1.39 -25.68
C THR A 10 10.62 1.55 -24.31
N LEU A 11 9.83 2.61 -24.11
CA LEU A 11 9.13 2.85 -22.84
C LEU A 11 8.17 1.71 -22.49
N VAL A 12 7.35 1.27 -23.46
CA VAL A 12 6.43 0.13 -23.26
C VAL A 12 7.19 -1.15 -22.92
N THR A 13 8.35 -1.37 -23.55
CA THR A 13 9.19 -2.52 -23.25
C THR A 13 9.77 -2.44 -21.83
N GLN A 14 10.17 -1.25 -21.38
CA GLN A 14 10.65 -1.03 -20.01
C GLN A 14 9.54 -1.27 -18.98
N MET A 15 8.34 -0.74 -19.19
CA MET A 15 7.19 -0.99 -18.31
C MET A 15 6.86 -2.48 -18.18
N ARG A 16 6.90 -3.24 -19.28
CA ARG A 16 6.72 -4.70 -19.25
C ARG A 16 7.80 -5.41 -18.44
N LYS A 17 9.07 -4.99 -18.55
CA LYS A 17 10.17 -5.56 -17.76
C LYS A 17 10.04 -5.22 -16.28
N PHE A 18 9.56 -4.02 -15.96
CA PHE A 18 9.25 -3.60 -14.59
C PHE A 18 8.14 -4.47 -13.98
N ASP A 19 7.01 -4.64 -14.68
CA ASP A 19 5.91 -5.49 -14.20
C ASP A 19 6.35 -6.95 -13.99
N LEU A 20 7.29 -7.44 -14.80
CA LEU A 20 7.87 -8.78 -14.68
C LEU A 20 9.03 -8.87 -13.67
N LYS A 21 9.37 -7.77 -12.97
CA LYS A 21 10.49 -7.67 -12.03
C LYS A 21 11.81 -8.23 -12.60
N GLN A 22 12.08 -7.94 -13.88
CA GLN A 22 13.32 -8.37 -14.53
C GLN A 22 14.44 -7.36 -14.28
N VAL A 23 15.68 -7.84 -14.22
CA VAL A 23 16.89 -7.00 -14.18
C VAL A 23 16.82 -5.92 -15.28
N PRO A 24 17.07 -4.63 -14.97
CA PRO A 24 17.60 -4.09 -13.71
C PRO A 24 16.54 -3.55 -12.73
N PHE A 25 15.27 -3.92 -12.89
CA PHE A 25 14.15 -3.39 -12.12
C PHE A 25 13.81 -4.23 -10.86
N ASP A 26 14.56 -5.29 -10.58
CA ASP A 26 14.44 -6.12 -9.37
C ASP A 26 15.16 -5.51 -8.17
N LEU A 27 14.97 -4.20 -7.97
CA LEU A 27 15.68 -3.46 -6.94
C LEU A 27 15.05 -3.69 -5.56
N PRO A 28 15.87 -3.81 -4.50
CA PRO A 28 15.37 -3.77 -3.13
C PRO A 28 14.85 -2.36 -2.80
N TYR A 29 14.06 -2.24 -1.73
CA TYR A 29 13.66 -0.95 -1.19
C TYR A 29 14.88 -0.07 -0.89
N ALA A 30 14.83 1.19 -1.32
CA ALA A 30 15.90 2.15 -1.11
C ALA A 30 15.32 3.44 -0.49
N GLU A 31 15.59 3.63 0.80
CA GLU A 31 15.06 4.73 1.62
C GLU A 31 15.39 6.14 1.09
N ASN A 32 16.48 6.29 0.33
CA ASN A 32 16.90 7.57 -0.24
C ASN A 32 16.12 7.98 -1.50
N TYR A 33 15.37 7.06 -2.10
CA TYR A 33 14.71 7.27 -3.39
C TYR A 33 13.19 7.22 -3.31
N ASP A 34 12.64 6.42 -2.40
CA ASP A 34 11.20 6.20 -2.26
C ASP A 34 10.75 6.39 -0.80
N THR A 35 9.50 6.83 -0.62
CA THR A 35 8.83 6.67 0.67
C THR A 35 8.32 5.24 0.80
N PRO A 36 8.19 4.69 2.03
CA PRO A 36 7.62 3.37 2.23
C PRO A 36 6.25 3.21 1.55
N LEU A 37 5.42 4.26 1.57
CA LEU A 37 4.11 4.28 0.92
C LEU A 37 4.20 4.04 -0.60
N ILE A 38 5.07 4.79 -1.28
CA ILE A 38 5.25 4.69 -2.74
C ILE A 38 5.78 3.30 -3.09
N TRP A 39 6.75 2.79 -2.33
CA TRP A 39 7.30 1.46 -2.57
C TRP A 39 6.24 0.37 -2.41
N TRP A 40 5.43 0.40 -1.35
CA TRP A 40 4.35 -0.58 -1.16
C TRP A 40 3.29 -0.51 -2.26
N MET A 41 2.93 0.69 -2.77
CA MET A 41 2.02 0.82 -3.92
C MET A 41 2.56 0.19 -5.22
N THR A 42 3.87 -0.03 -5.34
CA THR A 42 4.46 -0.74 -6.49
C THR A 42 4.53 -2.25 -6.30
N CYS A 43 4.33 -2.73 -5.08
CA CYS A 43 4.44 -4.13 -4.71
C CYS A 43 3.19 -4.92 -5.11
N LYS A 44 2.97 -5.14 -6.41
CA LYS A 44 1.91 -6.02 -6.91
C LYS A 44 2.20 -7.47 -6.50
N SER A 45 1.66 -7.92 -5.36
CA SER A 45 1.78 -9.29 -4.85
C SER A 45 0.40 -9.90 -4.71
N PHE A 46 0.25 -11.17 -5.09
CA PHE A 46 -0.94 -11.94 -4.76
C PHE A 46 -0.56 -13.03 -3.75
N PRO A 47 -1.22 -13.11 -2.58
CA PRO A 47 -2.29 -12.22 -2.10
C PRO A 47 -1.76 -10.83 -1.66
N ASN A 48 -2.58 -9.80 -1.86
CA ASN A 48 -2.24 -8.38 -1.65
C ASN A 48 -2.52 -7.88 -0.22
N PHE A 49 -2.75 -8.77 0.74
CA PHE A 49 -3.12 -8.40 2.11
C PHE A 49 -2.06 -7.55 2.82
N LEU A 50 -0.80 -7.93 2.67
CA LEU A 50 0.32 -7.20 3.29
C LEU A 50 0.50 -5.82 2.67
N GLU A 51 0.32 -5.71 1.34
CA GLU A 51 0.35 -4.46 0.60
C GLU A 51 -0.75 -3.50 1.09
N ILE A 52 -2.00 -3.99 1.21
CA ILE A 52 -3.14 -3.19 1.70
C ILE A 52 -2.87 -2.65 3.10
N ILE A 53 -2.43 -3.51 4.02
CA ILE A 53 -2.15 -3.12 5.40
C ILE A 53 -1.04 -2.07 5.44
N ALA A 54 0.05 -2.29 4.71
CA ALA A 54 1.18 -1.38 4.68
C ALA A 54 0.82 -0.01 4.08
N ILE A 55 0.11 0.03 2.94
CA ILE A 55 -0.37 1.28 2.33
C ILE A 55 -1.23 2.06 3.32
N ARG A 56 -2.08 1.38 4.09
CA ARG A 56 -2.94 2.05 5.06
C ARG A 56 -2.16 2.61 6.25
N ILE A 57 -1.24 1.83 6.83
CA ILE A 57 -0.38 2.31 7.93
C ILE A 57 0.42 3.54 7.50
N PHE A 58 1.05 3.48 6.31
CA PHE A 58 1.91 4.57 5.83
C PHE A 58 1.15 5.73 5.20
N GLY A 59 -0.10 5.52 4.78
CA GLY A 59 -0.97 6.56 4.22
C GLY A 59 -1.77 7.34 5.26
N MET A 60 -1.85 6.85 6.50
CA MET A 60 -2.57 7.53 7.58
C MET A 60 -1.78 8.68 8.19
N THR A 61 -2.51 9.73 8.56
CA THR A 61 -1.96 10.85 9.33
C THR A 61 -1.77 10.43 10.79
N PRO A 62 -0.58 10.60 11.39
CA PRO A 62 -0.23 10.02 12.70
C PRO A 62 -1.08 10.50 13.89
N HIS A 63 -1.93 11.53 13.74
CA HIS A 63 -2.80 12.05 14.80
C HIS A 63 -4.29 11.68 14.62
N SER A 64 -4.65 10.83 13.67
CA SER A 64 -6.05 10.38 13.58
C SER A 64 -6.41 9.40 14.69
N ALA A 65 -7.65 9.44 15.19
CA ALA A 65 -8.16 8.40 16.10
C ALA A 65 -8.11 7.00 15.46
N SER A 66 -8.16 6.95 14.13
CA SER A 66 -7.97 5.75 13.32
C SER A 66 -6.58 5.15 13.49
N CYS A 67 -5.52 5.96 13.61
CA CYS A 67 -4.16 5.45 13.89
C CYS A 67 -4.11 4.70 15.22
N GLU A 68 -4.71 5.25 16.29
CA GLU A 68 -4.69 4.60 17.60
C GLU A 68 -5.42 3.25 17.60
N ARG A 69 -6.56 3.15 16.89
CA ARG A 69 -7.30 1.89 16.72
C ARG A 69 -6.53 0.89 15.87
N LEU A 70 -5.92 1.34 14.77
CA LEU A 70 -5.10 0.51 13.91
C LEU A 70 -3.89 -0.04 14.68
N PHE A 71 -3.16 0.81 15.39
CA PHE A 71 -2.02 0.38 16.21
C PHE A 71 -2.44 -0.51 17.38
N SER A 72 -3.61 -0.31 17.98
CA SER A 72 -4.14 -1.20 19.02
C SER A 72 -4.49 -2.58 18.47
N THR A 73 -5.13 -2.64 17.30
CA THR A 73 -5.47 -3.88 16.60
C THR A 73 -4.20 -4.62 16.15
N LEU A 74 -3.23 -3.91 15.58
CA LEU A 74 -1.95 -4.46 15.18
C LEU A 74 -1.11 -4.89 16.39
N GLY A 75 -1.12 -4.12 17.47
CA GLY A 75 -0.45 -4.45 18.73
C GLY A 75 -1.05 -5.71 19.38
N TRP A 76 -2.38 -5.86 19.30
CA TRP A 76 -3.07 -7.08 19.71
C TRP A 76 -2.64 -8.27 18.84
N PHE A 77 -2.66 -8.12 17.50
CA PHE A 77 -2.27 -9.16 16.54
C PHE A 77 -0.80 -9.58 16.67
N MET A 78 0.11 -8.63 16.90
CA MET A 78 1.53 -8.94 17.12
C MET A 78 1.80 -9.54 18.51
N GLY A 79 0.94 -9.28 19.49
CA GLY A 79 0.99 -9.87 20.83
C GLY A 79 0.40 -11.28 20.90
N THR A 80 -0.53 -11.64 19.99
CA THR A 80 -1.12 -12.97 19.89
C THR A 80 -0.35 -13.82 18.86
N HIS A 81 0.50 -14.72 19.35
CA HIS A 81 1.39 -15.60 18.55
C HIS A 81 0.70 -16.64 17.62
N HIS A 82 -0.54 -16.42 17.15
CA HIS A 82 -1.29 -17.38 16.33
C HIS A 82 -1.47 -16.87 14.89
N LEU A 83 -0.39 -16.92 14.11
CA LEU A 83 -0.41 -16.69 12.67
C LEU A 83 -1.08 -17.87 11.93
N GLU A 84 -2.34 -17.69 11.53
CA GLU A 84 -2.87 -18.19 10.23
C GLU A 84 -4.30 -17.70 9.94
N LYS A 85 -5.10 -17.34 10.97
CA LYS A 85 -6.54 -17.03 10.81
C LYS A 85 -6.96 -15.58 11.00
N ASP A 86 -6.11 -14.72 11.57
CA ASP A 86 -6.54 -13.38 11.99
C ASP A 86 -6.28 -12.27 10.95
N LEU A 87 -5.74 -12.60 9.78
CA LEU A 87 -5.46 -11.61 8.73
C LEU A 87 -6.76 -11.10 8.07
N GLU A 88 -7.74 -11.97 7.85
CA GLU A 88 -9.06 -11.59 7.30
C GLU A 88 -9.80 -10.64 8.26
N THR A 89 -9.74 -10.88 9.57
CA THR A 89 -10.34 -9.97 10.56
C THR A 89 -9.66 -8.61 10.62
N VAL A 90 -8.33 -8.55 10.44
CA VAL A 90 -7.62 -7.28 10.36
C VAL A 90 -8.07 -6.52 9.10
N ILE A 91 -8.20 -7.20 7.97
CA ILE A 91 -8.67 -6.59 6.72
C ILE A 91 -10.11 -6.10 6.83
N ASP A 92 -11.00 -6.83 7.51
CA ASP A 92 -12.38 -6.40 7.74
C ASP A 92 -12.45 -5.16 8.63
N VAL A 93 -11.72 -5.13 9.76
CA VAL A 93 -11.67 -3.95 10.64
C VAL A 93 -11.09 -2.74 9.90
N VAL A 94 -10.03 -2.98 9.12
CA VAL A 94 -9.45 -2.01 8.19
C VAL A 94 -10.55 -1.52 7.22
N ASN A 95 -11.22 -2.40 6.49
CA ASN A 95 -12.18 -1.99 5.46
C ASN A 95 -13.37 -1.18 6.03
N LEU A 96 -13.89 -1.55 7.21
CA LEU A 96 -14.94 -0.81 7.89
C LEU A 96 -14.53 0.64 8.20
N GLU A 97 -13.31 0.86 8.70
CA GLU A 97 -12.82 2.21 8.98
C GLU A 97 -12.58 3.06 7.72
N SER A 98 -12.43 2.44 6.53
CA SER A 98 -12.28 3.22 5.30
C SER A 98 -13.59 3.79 4.81
N GLU A 99 -14.71 3.13 5.10
CA GLU A 99 -16.04 3.65 4.79
C GLU A 99 -16.41 4.81 5.71
N ASP A 100 -16.04 4.73 7.00
CA ASP A 100 -16.24 5.80 7.98
C ASP A 100 -15.39 7.06 7.65
N LEU A 101 -14.15 6.89 7.17
CA LEU A 101 -13.28 8.01 6.77
C LEU A 101 -13.76 8.74 5.51
N VAL A 102 -14.46 8.05 4.60
CA VAL A 102 -15.07 8.69 3.42
C VAL A 102 -16.31 9.49 3.83
N ASP A 103 -17.08 9.02 4.81
CA ASP A 103 -18.24 9.74 5.35
C ASP A 103 -17.81 10.96 6.20
N GLU A 104 -16.72 10.84 6.97
CA GLU A 104 -16.20 11.94 7.78
C GLU A 104 -15.55 13.04 6.91
N SER A 105 -14.82 12.67 5.86
CA SER A 105 -14.30 13.63 4.87
C SER A 105 -15.39 14.38 4.08
N LEU A 106 -16.61 13.84 4.00
CA LEU A 106 -17.75 14.51 3.36
C LEU A 106 -18.47 15.49 4.30
N ARG A 107 -18.32 15.35 5.63
CA ARG A 107 -18.93 16.26 6.62
C ARG A 107 -18.14 17.54 6.82
N ASP A 108 -16.86 17.57 6.49
CA ASP A 108 -16.03 18.79 6.57
C ASP A 108 -16.25 19.76 5.40
N PHE A 109 -17.19 19.47 4.49
CA PHE A 109 -17.52 20.30 3.32
C PHE A 109 -18.91 20.96 3.35
N GLU A 110 -19.66 20.86 4.46
CA GLU A 110 -20.96 21.55 4.65
C GLU A 110 -20.90 22.70 5.66
#